data_AF-A0A5F0V0V0-F1
#
_entry.id   AF-A0A5F0V0V0-F1
#
_cell.length_a   1.000
_cell.length_b   1.000
_cell.length_c   1.000
_cell.angle_alpha   90.00
_cell.angle_beta   90.00
_cell.angle_gamma   90.00
#
_symmetry.space_group_name_H-M   'P 1'
#
loop_
_entity.id
_entity.type
_entity.pdbx_description
1 polymer ?
#
loop_
_entity_poly.entity_id
_entity_poly.type
_entity_poly.pdbx_seq_one_letter_code
_entity_poly.pdbx_strand_id
1 'polypeptide(L)'
;MFGWFSSTWYMRNVCAHYGRLYGSNFNVGSPSFFSEDFRKIKRYGKKKTYNRDLFAYMLAIKNILLFHSLSVQSDWNGFLEGIRIWIEENPETIQLKKIGFTENWKEVLTIK
;
A
#
# COMPACT_ATOMS: atom_id res chain seq x y z
N MET A 1 1.52 10.27 16.25
CA MET A 1 2.88 10.45 15.67
C MET A 1 3.48 9.14 15.14
N PHE A 2 3.10 7.95 15.61
CA PHE A 2 3.67 6.65 15.18
C PHE A 2 2.89 5.89 14.09
N GLY A 3 1.90 6.51 13.43
CA GLY A 3 0.94 5.79 12.58
C GLY A 3 1.57 4.93 11.47
N TRP A 4 2.64 5.39 10.81
CA TRP A 4 3.30 4.63 9.74
C TRP A 4 4.14 3.44 10.24
N PHE A 5 4.91 3.64 11.31
CA PHE A 5 5.68 2.55 11.90
C PHE A 5 4.76 1.50 12.55
N SER A 6 3.71 1.94 13.24
CA SER A 6 2.73 1.02 13.85
C SER A 6 1.95 0.23 12.80
N SER A 7 1.50 0.85 11.70
CA SER A 7 0.86 0.13 10.59
C SER A 7 1.79 -0.88 9.94
N THR A 8 3.04 -0.47 9.67
CA THR A 8 4.04 -1.35 9.03
C THR A 8 4.38 -2.54 9.92
N TRP A 9 4.60 -2.30 11.22
CA TRP A 9 4.83 -3.36 12.20
C TRP A 9 3.64 -4.32 12.28
N TYR A 10 2.41 -3.79 12.34
CA TYR A 10 1.21 -4.62 12.37
C TYR A 10 1.08 -5.47 11.10
N MET A 11 1.28 -4.88 9.91
CA MET A 11 1.23 -5.60 8.65
C MET A 11 2.27 -6.72 8.60
N ARG A 12 3.51 -6.45 9.07
CA ARG A 12 4.55 -7.47 9.18
C ARG A 12 4.11 -8.63 10.07
N ASN A 13 3.46 -8.35 11.20
CA ASN A 13 2.97 -9.39 12.11
C ASN A 13 1.85 -10.22 11.47
N VAL A 14 0.93 -9.58 10.74
CA VAL A 14 -0.10 -10.31 9.98
C VAL A 14 0.56 -11.28 9.00
N CYS A 15 1.57 -10.85 8.25
CA CYS A 15 2.31 -11.74 7.35
C CYS A 15 3.03 -12.90 8.09
N ALA A 16 3.68 -12.60 9.22
CA ALA A 16 4.41 -13.59 10.01
C ALA A 16 3.48 -14.68 10.61
N HIS A 17 2.21 -14.36 10.80
CA HIS A 17 1.18 -15.30 11.26
C HIS A 17 0.33 -15.87 10.12
N TYR A 18 0.77 -15.76 8.85
CA TYR A 18 0.03 -16.22 7.67
C TYR A 18 -1.40 -15.64 7.58
N GLY A 19 -1.58 -14.45 8.14
CA GLY A 19 -2.85 -13.75 8.12
C GLY A 19 -3.20 -13.22 6.73
N ARG A 20 -4.51 -13.12 6.48
CA ARG A 20 -5.03 -12.66 5.19
C ARG A 20 -4.90 -11.14 5.05
N LEU A 21 -4.28 -10.69 3.96
CA LEU A 21 -4.22 -9.27 3.57
C LEU A 21 -5.33 -8.89 2.59
N TYR A 22 -5.60 -9.75 1.61
CA TYR A 22 -6.51 -9.45 0.51
C TYR A 22 -7.98 -9.46 0.95
N GLY A 23 -8.68 -8.35 0.70
CA GLY A 23 -10.10 -8.19 1.08
C GLY A 23 -10.31 -7.96 2.57
N SER A 24 -9.25 -7.60 3.31
CA SER A 24 -9.31 -7.37 4.75
C SER A 24 -8.96 -5.91 5.08
N ASN A 25 -9.75 -5.34 5.99
CA ASN A 25 -9.41 -4.06 6.62
C ASN A 25 -8.58 -4.30 7.87
N PHE A 26 -7.62 -3.41 8.11
CA PHE A 26 -6.74 -3.40 9.25
C PHE A 26 -7.22 -2.40 10.29
N ASN A 27 -7.36 -2.87 11.53
CA ASN A 27 -7.91 -2.08 12.63
C ASN A 27 -6.83 -1.48 13.55
N VAL A 28 -5.54 -1.77 13.30
CA VAL A 28 -4.43 -1.38 14.18
C VAL A 28 -3.47 -0.47 13.45
N GLY A 29 -3.24 0.73 14.00
CA GLY A 29 -2.22 1.63 13.47
C GLY A 29 -2.61 2.31 12.16
N SER A 30 -3.89 2.63 11.95
CA SER A 30 -4.39 3.29 10.72
C SER A 30 -3.50 4.47 10.29
N PRO A 31 -2.73 4.35 9.20
CA PRO A 31 -1.75 5.35 8.82
C PRO A 31 -2.44 6.62 8.32
N SER A 32 -1.86 7.78 8.62
CA SER A 32 -2.28 9.04 7.98
C SER A 32 -1.72 9.09 6.56
N PHE A 33 -2.48 9.60 5.58
CA PHE A 33 -1.90 9.81 4.25
C PHE A 33 -0.92 10.98 4.25
N PHE A 34 0.23 10.80 3.60
CA PHE A 34 1.10 11.93 3.27
C PHE A 34 0.39 12.87 2.30
N SER A 35 0.55 14.18 2.48
CA SER A 35 -0.23 15.19 1.75
C SER A 35 -0.06 15.09 0.23
N GLU A 36 1.14 14.78 -0.25
CA GLU A 36 1.41 14.66 -1.68
C GLU A 36 0.75 13.43 -2.30
N ASP A 37 0.90 12.26 -1.66
CA ASP A 37 0.24 11.03 -2.09
C ASP A 37 -1.28 11.19 -2.07
N PHE A 38 -1.82 11.82 -1.00
CA PHE A 38 -3.25 12.05 -0.86
C PHE A 38 -3.82 12.89 -2.02
N ARG A 39 -3.10 13.94 -2.45
CA ARG A 39 -3.53 14.78 -3.58
C ARG A 39 -3.66 13.97 -4.88
N LYS A 40 -2.78 13.00 -5.10
CA LYS A 40 -2.81 12.11 -6.28
C LYS A 40 -3.99 11.15 -6.23
N ILE A 41 -4.23 10.51 -5.09
CA ILE A 41 -5.28 9.47 -4.96
C ILE A 41 -6.68 10.02 -4.72
N LYS A 42 -6.82 11.25 -4.18
CA LYS A 42 -8.13 11.89 -3.94
C LYS A 42 -8.96 12.03 -5.21
N ARG A 43 -8.31 12.30 -6.35
CA ARG A 43 -8.98 12.46 -7.65
C ARG A 43 -9.61 11.15 -8.15
N TYR A 44 -9.11 10.02 -7.66
CA TYR A 44 -9.61 8.68 -7.95
C TYR A 44 -10.56 8.15 -6.85
N GLY A 45 -11.19 9.06 -6.09
CA GLY A 45 -12.25 8.72 -5.13
C GLY A 45 -11.77 8.27 -3.74
N LYS A 46 -10.46 8.24 -3.46
CA LYS A 46 -9.92 7.88 -2.14
C LYS A 46 -10.17 9.01 -1.12
N LYS A 47 -10.85 8.70 -0.01
CA LYS A 47 -11.11 9.66 1.08
C LYS A 47 -10.05 9.54 2.17
N LYS A 48 -9.84 10.62 2.95
CA LYS A 48 -8.91 10.61 4.10
C LYS A 48 -9.21 9.51 5.11
N THR A 49 -10.49 9.16 5.26
CA THR A 49 -10.98 8.12 6.19
C THR A 49 -10.79 6.70 5.66
N TYR A 50 -10.40 6.51 4.40
CA TYR A 50 -10.22 5.18 3.79
C TYR A 50 -8.78 4.69 3.99
N ASN A 51 -8.31 4.74 5.24
CA ASN A 51 -6.93 4.46 5.62
C ASN A 51 -6.77 3.14 6.39
N ARG A 52 -7.71 2.20 6.19
CA ARG A 52 -7.69 0.87 6.83
C ARG A 52 -7.44 -0.27 5.84
N ASP A 53 -7.33 0.02 4.55
CA ASP A 53 -7.06 -0.99 3.54
C ASP A 53 -5.57 -1.18 3.28
N LEU A 54 -5.23 -2.25 2.54
CA LEU A 54 -3.86 -2.59 2.16
C LEU A 54 -3.15 -1.45 1.43
N PHE A 55 -3.85 -0.75 0.54
CA PHE A 55 -3.26 0.38 -0.16
C PHE A 55 -2.71 1.46 0.78
N ALA A 56 -3.47 1.81 1.84
CA ALA A 56 -3.03 2.80 2.81
C ALA A 56 -1.78 2.36 3.60
N TYR A 57 -1.67 1.06 3.90
CA TYR A 57 -0.53 0.50 4.61
C TYR A 57 0.70 0.42 3.69
N MET A 58 0.50 0.07 2.42
CA MET A 58 1.57 0.12 1.41
C MET A 58 2.11 1.54 1.19
N LEU A 59 1.25 2.56 1.21
CA LEU A 59 1.69 3.97 1.14
C LEU A 59 2.55 4.35 2.35
N ALA A 60 2.19 3.91 3.55
CA ALA A 60 2.99 4.14 4.75
C ALA A 60 4.39 3.50 4.61
N ILE A 61 4.46 2.26 4.10
CA ILE A 61 5.71 1.55 3.85
C ILE A 61 6.55 2.28 2.81
N LYS A 62 5.97 2.59 1.65
CA LYS A 62 6.64 3.38 0.60
C LYS A 62 7.24 4.67 1.17
N ASN A 63 6.48 5.40 2.00
CA ASN A 63 6.97 6.65 2.59
C ASN A 63 8.10 6.46 3.61
N ILE A 64 8.21 5.30 4.26
CA ILE A 64 9.38 4.95 5.08
C ILE A 64 10.57 4.60 4.17
N LEU A 65 10.33 3.80 3.12
CA LEU A 65 11.39 3.32 2.21
C LEU A 65 12.04 4.43 1.37
N LEU A 66 11.38 5.59 1.20
CA LEU A 66 11.96 6.79 0.57
C LEU A 66 13.29 7.21 1.22
N PHE A 67 13.48 6.92 2.50
CA PHE A 67 14.69 7.28 3.26
C PHE A 67 15.71 6.13 3.35
N HIS A 68 15.48 5.03 2.63
CA HIS A 68 16.38 3.87 2.61
C HIS A 68 17.34 3.91 1.40
N SER A 69 18.30 2.97 1.35
CA SER A 69 19.21 2.78 0.23
C SER A 69 18.49 2.60 -1.11
N LEU A 70 19.15 3.02 -2.20
CA LEU A 70 18.65 2.85 -3.57
C LEU A 70 18.35 1.39 -3.93
N SER A 71 19.12 0.43 -3.38
CA SER A 71 18.86 -1.00 -3.56
C SER A 71 17.46 -1.38 -3.05
N VAL A 72 17.09 -0.94 -1.85
CA VAL A 72 15.77 -1.24 -1.27
C VAL A 72 14.64 -0.53 -2.00
N GLN A 73 14.88 0.69 -2.49
CA GLN A 73 13.91 1.39 -3.33
C GLN A 73 13.69 0.64 -4.66
N SER A 74 14.75 0.11 -5.26
CA SER A 74 14.68 -0.75 -6.46
C SER A 74 13.92 -2.04 -6.18
N ASP A 75 14.21 -2.72 -5.05
CA ASP A 75 13.52 -3.95 -4.66
C ASP A 75 12.02 -3.73 -4.47
N TRP A 76 11.64 -2.61 -3.83
CA TRP A 76 10.25 -2.20 -3.70
C TRP A 76 9.57 -2.01 -5.05
N ASN A 77 10.22 -1.32 -6.00
CA ASN A 77 9.68 -1.13 -7.34
C ASN A 77 9.55 -2.45 -8.11
N GLY A 78 10.52 -3.36 -7.98
CA GLY A 78 10.45 -4.72 -8.54
C GLY A 78 9.30 -5.53 -7.94
N PHE A 79 9.07 -5.42 -6.63
CA PHE A 79 7.92 -6.02 -5.98
C PHE A 79 6.58 -5.50 -6.52
N LEU A 80 6.45 -4.19 -6.76
CA LEU A 80 5.25 -3.61 -7.38
C LEU A 80 5.05 -4.10 -8.82
N GLU A 81 6.13 -4.36 -9.55
CA GLU A 81 6.07 -4.95 -10.89
C GLU A 81 5.49 -6.37 -10.84
N GLY A 82 5.94 -7.20 -9.89
CA GLY A 82 5.37 -8.51 -9.65
C GLY A 82 3.87 -8.47 -9.32
N ILE A 83 3.43 -7.52 -8.48
CA ILE A 83 2.00 -7.31 -8.21
C ILE A 83 1.24 -6.96 -9.49
N ARG A 84 1.79 -6.08 -10.34
CA ARG A 84 1.15 -5.69 -11.60
C ARG A 84 0.95 -6.91 -12.51
N ILE A 85 2.01 -7.69 -12.73
CA ILE A 85 1.95 -8.90 -13.56
C ILE A 85 0.89 -9.85 -13.02
N TRP A 86 0.87 -10.09 -11.70
CA TRP A 86 -0.11 -10.98 -11.09
C TRP A 86 -1.56 -10.50 -11.26
N ILE A 87 -1.80 -9.19 -11.17
CA ILE A 87 -3.11 -8.57 -11.45
C ILE A 87 -3.52 -8.78 -12.92
N GLU A 88 -2.61 -8.58 -13.86
CA GLU A 88 -2.88 -8.69 -15.29
C GLU A 88 -3.11 -10.12 -15.75
N GLU A 89 -2.42 -11.09 -15.13
CA GLU A 89 -2.58 -12.51 -15.41
C GLU A 89 -3.87 -13.12 -14.81
N ASN A 90 -4.47 -12.47 -13.81
CA ASN A 90 -5.64 -13.00 -13.08
C ASN A 90 -6.77 -11.96 -12.92
N PRO A 91 -7.25 -11.33 -14.02
CA PRO A 91 -8.18 -10.21 -13.96
C PRO A 91 -9.57 -10.57 -13.42
N GLU A 92 -10.01 -11.83 -13.59
CA GLU A 92 -11.28 -12.34 -13.07
C GLU A 92 -11.24 -12.62 -11.57
N THR A 93 -10.05 -12.87 -11.02
CA THR A 93 -9.86 -13.26 -9.63
C THR A 93 -9.55 -12.04 -8.74
N ILE A 94 -8.75 -11.10 -9.25
CA ILE A 94 -8.23 -9.99 -8.46
C ILE A 94 -9.09 -8.73 -8.64
N GLN A 95 -9.75 -8.33 -7.57
CA GLN A 95 -10.57 -7.14 -7.49
C GLN A 95 -9.80 -6.04 -6.74
N LEU A 96 -9.26 -5.07 -7.49
CA LEU A 96 -8.47 -3.97 -6.94
C LEU A 96 -9.21 -3.17 -5.85
N LYS A 97 -10.53 -3.06 -5.97
CA LYS A 97 -11.38 -2.41 -4.97
C LYS A 97 -11.30 -3.07 -3.59
N LYS A 98 -11.05 -4.39 -3.51
CA LYS A 98 -10.95 -5.14 -2.23
C LYS A 98 -9.68 -4.84 -1.44
N ILE A 99 -8.66 -4.28 -2.09
CA ILE A 99 -7.40 -3.85 -1.45
C ILE A 99 -7.26 -2.33 -1.37
N GLY A 100 -8.29 -1.60 -1.82
CA GLY A 100 -8.33 -0.14 -1.77
C GLY A 100 -7.45 0.56 -2.80
N PHE A 101 -6.97 -0.15 -3.82
CA PHE A 101 -6.19 0.41 -4.92
C PHE A 101 -7.04 1.40 -5.73
N THR A 102 -6.43 2.55 -6.05
CA THR A 102 -6.96 3.48 -7.05
C THR A 102 -6.41 3.12 -8.43
N GLU A 103 -6.98 3.67 -9.51
CA GLU A 103 -6.50 3.39 -10.88
C GLU A 103 -5.00 3.71 -11.04
N ASN A 104 -4.52 4.77 -10.39
CA ASN A 104 -3.12 5.17 -10.41
C ASN A 104 -2.26 4.55 -9.28
N TRP A 105 -2.69 3.44 -8.67
CA TRP A 105 -2.01 2.85 -7.50
C TRP A 105 -0.51 2.67 -7.68
N LYS A 106 -0.09 2.16 -8.86
CA LYS A 106 1.31 1.85 -9.15
C LYS A 106 2.14 3.12 -9.19
N GLU A 107 1.67 4.14 -9.89
CA GLU A 107 2.33 5.44 -9.99
C GLU A 107 2.60 6.08 -8.62
N VAL A 108 1.63 5.98 -7.70
CA VAL A 108 1.75 6.58 -6.36
C VAL A 108 2.65 5.76 -5.44
N LEU A 109 2.70 4.44 -5.63
CA LEU A 109 3.55 3.55 -4.85
C LEU A 109 4.99 3.45 -5.38
N THR A 110 5.24 3.76 -6.65
CA THR A 110 6.61 3.77 -7.19
C THR A 110 7.46 4.85 -6.53
N ILE A 111 8.68 4.47 -6.11
CA ILE A 111 9.72 5.38 -5.65
C ILE A 111 10.55 5.80 -6.86
N LYS A 112 10.79 7.11 -7.03
CA LYS A 112 11.54 7.68 -8.15
C LYS A 112 12.93 8.11 -7.72
#